data_AF-Q5FUQ0-F1
#
_entry.id   AF-Q5FUQ0-F1
#
_cell.length_a   1.000
_cell.length_b   1.000
_cell.length_c   1.000
_cell.angle_alpha   90.00
_cell.angle_beta   90.00
_cell.angle_gamma   90.00
#
_symmetry.space_group_name_H-M   'P 1'
#
loop_
_entity.id
_entity.type
_entity.pdbx_description
1 polymer ?
#
loop_
_entity_poly.entity_id
_entity_poly.type
_entity_poly.pdbx_seq_one_letter_code
_entity_poly.pdbx_strand_id
1 'polypeptide(L)'
;MHADTTPPVSRKSSPTGFSPRFMAGGLLVGMGVLAAGTTLAAARHIGDGSLAFGLLRAGSRAGVVGGLADWFAVTALFRHPLGLPIPHTAILPRQKERLGQALGRFISGQFFTEDDVRRALSKIDLSGLIADMLNDPANRQTLVTSMRSAIPLMFDRMEDGRAKTAISRALPVLLNGEEMAPLVSRGMRAMVDSEMHQEVLSFLLERIKTTVTSRESDLRHFVEERVREQGGRFLGWAIGGSVASRVLMALHAEFERVDPMDSELRHGFTTWVRGEIDRIENDPARRKDMADTITSVLTHTSLKGWSSELWERLRRMVEEDSGREDGWSATVIDAAIVQLASACAPMNPCG
;
A
#
# COMPACT_ATOMS: atom_id res chain seq x y z
N MET A 1 -22.62 12.24 -9.75
CA MET A 1 -23.67 12.20 -10.80
C MET A 1 -23.08 12.85 -12.05
N HIS A 2 -22.24 12.11 -12.78
CA HIS A 2 -21.58 12.60 -14.00
C HIS A 2 -22.26 11.98 -15.21
N ALA A 3 -22.79 12.84 -16.07
CA ALA A 3 -23.42 12.47 -17.32
C ALA A 3 -22.36 12.13 -18.36
N ASP A 4 -22.46 10.91 -18.89
CA ASP A 4 -21.65 10.34 -19.95
C ASP A 4 -22.10 10.91 -21.30
N THR A 5 -21.28 11.75 -21.93
CA THR A 5 -21.54 12.28 -23.28
C THR A 5 -20.51 11.73 -24.26
N THR A 6 -20.80 10.55 -24.79
CA THR A 6 -20.15 10.04 -26.01
C THR A 6 -20.95 10.50 -27.24
N PRO A 7 -20.31 11.04 -28.29
CA PRO A 7 -21.01 11.47 -29.49
C PRO A 7 -21.46 10.26 -30.34
N PRO A 8 -22.61 10.34 -31.05
CA PRO A 8 -23.07 9.25 -31.89
C PRO A 8 -22.17 9.09 -33.12
N VAL A 9 -21.70 7.87 -33.36
CA VAL A 9 -20.97 7.48 -34.57
C VAL A 9 -21.90 7.61 -35.79
N SER A 10 -21.68 8.65 -36.60
CA SER A 10 -22.37 8.87 -37.87
C SER A 10 -21.95 7.79 -38.88
N ARG A 11 -22.86 6.87 -39.20
CA ARG A 11 -22.70 5.95 -40.34
C ARG A 11 -22.98 6.72 -41.62
N LYS A 12 -21.93 6.99 -42.40
CA LYS A 12 -22.06 7.37 -43.81
C LYS A 12 -22.74 6.23 -44.57
N SER A 13 -23.99 6.44 -44.98
CA SER A 13 -24.67 5.63 -45.98
C SER A 13 -24.16 6.03 -47.37
N SER A 14 -23.32 5.20 -47.97
CA SER A 14 -22.96 5.31 -49.38
C SER A 14 -24.19 5.02 -50.26
N PRO A 15 -24.53 5.88 -51.24
CA PRO A 15 -25.61 5.62 -52.18
C PRO A 15 -25.13 4.74 -53.33
N THR A 16 -26.09 4.07 -53.97
CA THR A 16 -25.98 3.35 -55.26
C THR A 16 -25.07 2.12 -55.32
N GLY A 17 -25.63 0.99 -54.88
CA GLY A 17 -25.25 -0.35 -55.31
C GLY A 17 -26.43 -1.27 -55.04
N PHE A 18 -26.90 -2.02 -56.04
CA PHE A 18 -27.96 -3.02 -55.84
C PHE A 18 -27.60 -3.89 -54.64
N SER A 19 -28.54 -4.07 -53.70
CA SER A 19 -28.24 -4.90 -52.54
C SER A 19 -27.96 -6.34 -53.02
N PRO A 20 -26.84 -6.97 -52.59
CA PRO A 20 -26.49 -8.31 -53.04
C PRO A 20 -27.60 -9.34 -52.76
N ARG A 21 -28.44 -9.05 -51.77
CA ARG A 21 -29.60 -9.86 -51.36
C ARG A 21 -30.71 -9.85 -52.42
N PHE A 22 -30.93 -8.70 -53.07
CA PHE A 22 -31.93 -8.59 -54.15
C PHE A 22 -31.44 -9.26 -55.43
N MET A 23 -30.13 -9.21 -55.73
CA MET A 23 -29.56 -9.93 -56.87
C MET A 23 -29.63 -11.46 -56.68
N ALA A 24 -29.24 -11.96 -55.49
CA ALA A 24 -29.31 -13.39 -55.19
C ALA A 24 -30.76 -13.91 -55.21
N GLY A 25 -31.69 -13.16 -54.62
CA GLY A 25 -33.12 -13.50 -54.66
C GLY A 25 -33.69 -13.46 -56.08
N GLY A 26 -33.32 -12.46 -56.87
CA GLY A 26 -33.73 -12.33 -58.27
C GLY A 26 -33.21 -13.46 -59.16
N LEU A 27 -31.97 -13.89 -58.95
CA LEU A 27 -31.37 -15.02 -59.68
C LEU A 27 -32.09 -16.34 -59.35
N LEU A 28 -32.39 -16.58 -58.06
CA LEU A 28 -33.07 -17.79 -57.62
C LEU A 28 -34.50 -17.86 -58.16
N VAL A 29 -35.23 -16.74 -58.13
CA VAL A 29 -36.56 -16.61 -58.76
C VAL A 29 -36.46 -16.82 -60.28
N GLY A 30 -35.47 -16.21 -60.94
CA GLY A 30 -35.24 -16.37 -62.37
C GLY A 30 -34.95 -17.83 -62.76
N MET A 31 -34.09 -18.53 -62.03
CA MET A 31 -33.84 -19.96 -62.22
C MET A 31 -35.07 -20.81 -61.91
N GLY A 32 -35.89 -20.42 -60.93
CA GLY A 32 -37.17 -21.06 -60.61
C GLY A 32 -38.18 -20.97 -61.77
N VAL A 33 -38.32 -19.79 -62.36
CA VAL A 33 -39.17 -19.56 -63.54
C VAL A 33 -38.64 -20.34 -64.74
N LEU A 34 -37.33 -20.34 -64.99
CA LEU A 34 -36.71 -21.14 -66.06
C LEU A 34 -36.90 -22.64 -65.84
N ALA A 35 -36.75 -23.12 -64.60
CA ALA A 35 -36.99 -24.52 -64.26
C ALA A 35 -38.46 -24.90 -64.47
N ALA A 36 -39.41 -24.09 -64.00
CA ALA A 36 -40.84 -24.33 -64.22
C ALA A 36 -41.20 -24.30 -65.71
N GLY A 37 -40.74 -23.29 -66.44
CA GLY A 37 -41.00 -23.12 -67.87
C GLY A 37 -40.46 -24.27 -68.72
N THR A 38 -39.21 -24.67 -68.51
CA THR A 38 -38.60 -25.81 -69.23
C THR A 38 -39.28 -27.14 -68.87
N THR A 39 -39.77 -27.31 -67.64
CA THR A 39 -40.52 -28.52 -67.28
C THR A 39 -41.92 -28.57 -67.87
N LEU A 40 -42.62 -27.44 -67.95
CA LEU A 40 -43.95 -27.35 -68.55
C LEU A 40 -43.90 -27.54 -70.07
N ALA A 41 -42.88 -26.97 -70.73
CA ALA A 41 -42.66 -27.15 -72.16
C ALA A 41 -42.33 -28.62 -72.51
N ALA A 42 -41.48 -29.28 -71.72
CA ALA A 42 -41.24 -30.72 -71.85
C ALA A 42 -42.52 -31.56 -71.65
N ALA A 43 -43.34 -31.21 -70.65
CA ALA A 43 -44.61 -31.91 -70.39
C ALA A 43 -45.66 -31.76 -71.50
N ARG A 44 -45.54 -30.73 -72.36
CA ARG A 44 -46.39 -30.53 -73.54
C ARG A 44 -45.79 -31.09 -74.84
N HIS A 45 -44.71 -31.89 -74.75
CA HIS A 45 -43.94 -32.40 -75.88
C HIS A 45 -43.36 -31.31 -76.81
N ILE A 46 -43.18 -30.09 -76.30
CA ILE A 46 -42.58 -28.97 -77.04
C ILE A 46 -41.07 -28.99 -76.76
N GLY A 47 -40.27 -29.43 -77.73
CA GLY A 47 -38.80 -29.38 -77.66
C GLY A 47 -38.10 -30.63 -77.10
N ASP A 48 -38.77 -31.78 -77.08
CA ASP A 48 -38.35 -33.04 -76.44
C ASP A 48 -37.12 -33.77 -77.06
N GLY A 49 -36.25 -33.08 -77.81
CA GLY A 49 -35.11 -33.72 -78.50
C GLY A 49 -33.78 -32.95 -78.53
N SER A 50 -33.72 -31.71 -78.02
CA SER A 50 -32.49 -30.91 -78.10
C SER A 50 -31.65 -30.99 -76.82
N LEU A 51 -30.35 -31.29 -76.99
CA LEU A 51 -29.39 -31.37 -75.88
C LEU A 51 -29.32 -30.04 -75.08
N ALA A 52 -29.40 -28.91 -75.78
CA ALA A 52 -29.40 -27.58 -75.18
C ALA A 52 -30.60 -27.37 -74.23
N PHE A 53 -31.78 -27.84 -74.60
CA PHE A 53 -32.96 -27.75 -73.74
C PHE A 53 -32.86 -28.65 -72.50
N GLY A 54 -32.32 -29.87 -72.67
CA GLY A 54 -32.02 -30.77 -71.55
C GLY A 54 -31.03 -30.17 -70.55
N LEU A 55 -29.96 -29.53 -71.05
CA LEU A 55 -28.95 -28.90 -70.20
C LEU A 55 -29.49 -27.68 -69.45
N LEU A 56 -30.30 -26.84 -70.10
CA LEU A 56 -30.97 -25.70 -69.46
C LEU A 56 -31.92 -26.16 -68.35
N ARG A 57 -32.73 -27.20 -68.61
CA ARG A 57 -33.67 -27.77 -67.63
C ARG A 57 -32.96 -28.38 -66.43
N ALA A 58 -31.87 -29.13 -66.67
CA ALA A 58 -31.08 -29.72 -65.60
C ALA A 58 -30.33 -28.66 -64.78
N GLY A 59 -29.71 -27.70 -65.46
CA GLY A 59 -28.97 -26.60 -64.84
C GLY A 59 -29.87 -25.67 -64.02
N SER A 60 -31.06 -25.31 -64.52
CA SER A 60 -32.00 -24.49 -63.76
C SER A 60 -32.55 -25.22 -62.53
N ARG A 61 -32.83 -26.53 -62.63
CA ARG A 61 -33.24 -27.33 -61.46
C ARG A 61 -32.12 -27.45 -60.42
N ALA A 62 -30.90 -27.72 -60.86
CA ALA A 62 -29.73 -27.78 -59.99
C ALA A 62 -29.47 -26.43 -59.31
N GLY A 63 -29.59 -25.32 -60.05
CA GLY A 63 -29.43 -23.96 -59.51
C GLY A 63 -30.47 -23.59 -58.46
N VAL A 64 -31.74 -23.97 -58.64
CA VAL A 64 -32.80 -23.77 -57.64
C VAL A 64 -32.52 -24.57 -56.36
N VAL A 65 -32.16 -25.85 -56.50
CA VAL A 65 -31.83 -26.71 -55.35
C VAL A 65 -30.58 -26.20 -54.62
N GLY A 66 -29.54 -25.82 -55.37
CA GLY A 66 -28.31 -25.26 -54.81
C GLY A 66 -28.53 -23.95 -54.07
N GLY A 67 -29.34 -23.04 -54.62
CA GLY A 67 -29.69 -21.78 -53.98
C GLY A 67 -30.51 -21.96 -52.70
N LEU A 68 -31.44 -22.93 -52.69
CA LEU A 68 -32.19 -23.28 -51.49
C LEU A 68 -31.31 -23.90 -50.40
N ALA A 69 -30.34 -24.73 -50.79
CA ALA A 69 -29.40 -25.36 -49.87
C ALA A 69 -28.47 -24.33 -49.19
N ASP A 70 -27.94 -23.36 -49.95
CA ASP A 70 -27.12 -22.27 -49.41
C ASP A 70 -27.92 -21.39 -48.43
N TRP A 71 -29.15 -21.01 -48.81
CA TRP A 71 -30.06 -20.30 -47.91
C TRP A 71 -30.31 -21.07 -46.61
N PHE A 72 -30.56 -22.37 -46.72
CA PHE A 72 -30.76 -23.24 -45.57
C PHE A 72 -29.52 -23.32 -44.69
N ALA A 73 -28.32 -23.48 -45.25
CA ALA A 73 -27.08 -23.60 -44.50
C ALA A 73 -26.75 -22.33 -43.70
N VAL A 74 -26.84 -21.17 -44.34
CA VAL A 74 -26.62 -19.88 -43.67
C VAL A 74 -27.68 -19.64 -42.61
N THR A 75 -28.95 -19.90 -42.92
CA THR A 75 -30.05 -19.73 -41.95
C THR A 75 -29.88 -20.67 -40.78
N ALA A 76 -29.54 -21.94 -41.01
CA ALA A 76 -29.31 -22.97 -39.99
C ALA A 76 -28.07 -22.69 -39.11
N LEU A 77 -27.09 -21.93 -39.59
CA LEU A 77 -25.96 -21.51 -38.76
C LEU A 77 -26.40 -20.51 -37.68
N PHE A 78 -27.26 -19.56 -38.05
CA PHE A 78 -27.63 -18.43 -37.19
C PHE A 78 -29.00 -18.55 -36.50
N ARG A 79 -29.95 -19.28 -37.11
CA ARG A 79 -31.37 -19.35 -36.72
C ARG A 79 -31.97 -20.72 -37.09
N HIS A 80 -33.24 -20.91 -36.78
CA HIS A 80 -33.99 -22.09 -37.21
C HIS A 80 -34.65 -21.81 -38.57
N PRO A 81 -34.35 -22.58 -39.64
CA PRO A 81 -34.99 -22.41 -40.94
C PRO A 81 -36.50 -22.65 -40.81
N LEU A 82 -37.31 -21.80 -41.45
CA LEU A 82 -38.79 -21.80 -41.36
C LEU A 82 -39.39 -21.61 -39.95
N GLY A 83 -38.58 -21.24 -38.94
CA GLY A 83 -39.05 -21.04 -37.56
C GLY A 83 -39.36 -22.35 -36.80
N LEU A 84 -39.11 -23.51 -37.41
CA LEU A 84 -39.34 -24.81 -36.80
C LEU A 84 -38.11 -25.26 -36.00
N PRO A 85 -38.25 -25.76 -34.76
CA PRO A 85 -37.13 -26.19 -33.93
C PRO A 85 -36.56 -27.54 -34.41
N ILE A 86 -35.87 -27.52 -35.56
CA ILE A 86 -35.22 -28.71 -36.11
C ILE A 86 -33.98 -29.04 -35.26
N PRO A 87 -33.82 -30.29 -34.76
CA PRO A 87 -32.62 -30.71 -34.06
C PRO A 87 -31.38 -30.47 -34.93
N HIS A 88 -30.27 -30.05 -34.32
CA HIS A 88 -29.00 -29.69 -35.00
C HIS A 88 -28.97 -28.42 -35.88
N THR A 89 -29.99 -27.54 -35.83
CA THR A 89 -29.92 -26.17 -36.41
C THR A 89 -29.61 -25.11 -35.32
N ALA A 90 -29.35 -23.86 -35.71
CA ALA A 90 -28.86 -22.78 -34.85
C ALA A 90 -27.57 -23.14 -34.07
N ILE A 91 -26.55 -23.61 -34.79
CA ILE A 91 -25.27 -24.05 -34.20
C ILE A 91 -24.57 -22.90 -33.46
N LEU A 92 -24.54 -21.70 -34.05
CA LEU A 92 -23.80 -20.57 -33.49
C LEU A 92 -24.42 -20.05 -32.17
N PRO A 93 -25.74 -19.84 -32.07
CA PRO A 93 -26.37 -19.51 -30.79
C PRO A 93 -26.16 -20.59 -29.72
N ARG A 94 -26.22 -21.88 -30.09
CA ARG A 94 -26.04 -23.00 -29.17
C ARG A 94 -24.62 -23.11 -28.60
N GLN A 95 -23.60 -22.68 -29.35
CA GLN A 95 -22.19 -22.76 -28.94
C GLN A 95 -21.59 -21.40 -28.56
N LYS A 96 -22.41 -20.36 -28.40
CA LYS A 96 -21.96 -18.98 -28.12
C LYS A 96 -21.03 -18.89 -26.90
N GLU A 97 -21.36 -19.58 -25.81
CA GLU A 97 -20.56 -19.57 -24.59
C GLU A 97 -19.19 -20.23 -24.79
N ARG A 98 -19.15 -21.40 -25.43
CA ARG A 98 -17.91 -22.12 -25.75
C ARG A 98 -17.00 -21.31 -26.68
N LEU A 99 -17.57 -20.69 -27.72
CA LEU A 99 -16.84 -19.82 -28.64
C LEU A 99 -16.34 -18.55 -27.95
N GLY A 100 -17.15 -17.95 -27.08
CA GLY A 100 -16.75 -16.81 -26.26
C GLY A 100 -15.58 -17.13 -25.33
N GLN A 101 -15.61 -18.28 -24.66
CA GLN A 101 -14.50 -18.75 -23.82
C GLN A 101 -13.24 -19.09 -24.63
N ALA A 102 -13.39 -19.68 -25.82
CA ALA A 102 -12.27 -19.97 -26.71
C ALA A 102 -11.61 -18.70 -27.24
N LEU A 103 -12.43 -17.72 -27.66
CA LEU A 103 -11.95 -16.41 -28.12
C LEU A 103 -11.32 -15.61 -26.99
N GLY A 104 -11.89 -15.64 -25.78
CA GLY A 104 -11.31 -15.02 -24.59
C GLY A 104 -9.94 -15.61 -24.26
N ARG A 105 -9.81 -16.94 -24.23
CA ARG A 105 -8.52 -17.62 -24.02
C ARG A 105 -7.51 -17.29 -25.11
N PHE A 106 -7.94 -17.21 -26.37
CA PHE A 106 -7.07 -16.82 -27.48
C PHE A 106 -6.59 -15.38 -27.33
N ILE A 107 -7.46 -14.42 -27.01
CA ILE A 107 -7.08 -13.02 -26.83
C ILE A 107 -6.15 -12.87 -25.62
N SER A 108 -6.47 -13.50 -24.48
CA SER A 108 -5.62 -13.49 -23.29
C SER A 108 -4.25 -14.12 -23.55
N GLY A 109 -4.18 -15.22 -24.29
CA GLY A 109 -2.91 -15.90 -24.59
C GLY A 109 -2.05 -15.22 -25.66
N GLN A 110 -2.67 -14.54 -26.64
CA GLN A 110 -1.96 -13.99 -27.80
C GLN A 110 -1.64 -12.49 -27.69
N PHE A 111 -2.39 -11.72 -26.88
CA PHE A 111 -2.23 -10.25 -26.77
C PHE A 111 -1.86 -9.76 -25.37
N PHE A 112 -2.05 -10.56 -24.33
CA PHE A 112 -1.63 -10.24 -22.96
C PHE A 112 -0.50 -11.16 -22.52
N THR A 113 0.58 -11.21 -23.30
CA THR A 113 1.79 -11.89 -22.83
C THR A 113 2.45 -11.08 -21.71
N GLU A 114 3.14 -11.75 -20.79
CA GLU A 114 3.89 -11.08 -19.71
C GLU A 114 4.86 -10.03 -20.27
N ASP A 115 5.45 -10.31 -21.44
CA ASP A 115 6.33 -9.39 -22.17
C ASP A 115 5.60 -8.14 -22.68
N ASP A 116 4.35 -8.25 -23.11
CA ASP A 116 3.54 -7.09 -23.54
C ASP A 116 3.14 -6.23 -22.35
N VAL A 117 2.76 -6.85 -21.23
CA VAL A 117 2.46 -6.15 -19.98
C VAL A 117 3.71 -5.47 -19.42
N ARG A 118 4.86 -6.14 -19.40
CA ARG A 118 6.14 -5.57 -18.97
C ARG A 118 6.57 -4.41 -19.87
N ARG A 119 6.42 -4.52 -21.20
CA ARG A 119 6.70 -3.42 -22.15
C ARG A 119 5.72 -2.26 -22.04
N ALA A 120 4.48 -2.51 -21.65
CA ALA A 120 3.50 -1.46 -21.38
C ALA A 120 3.83 -0.73 -20.07
N LEU A 121 4.10 -1.48 -19.00
CA LEU A 121 4.49 -0.94 -17.69
C LEU A 121 5.83 -0.20 -17.74
N SER A 122 6.80 -0.66 -18.53
CA SER A 122 8.10 0.02 -18.68
C SER A 122 8.00 1.37 -19.38
N LYS A 123 6.88 1.68 -20.04
CA LYS A 123 6.61 2.97 -20.68
C LYS A 123 5.85 3.92 -19.77
N ILE A 124 5.36 3.45 -18.62
CA ILE A 124 4.63 4.27 -17.65
C ILE A 124 5.64 4.70 -16.58
N ASP A 125 5.81 6.00 -16.40
CA ASP A 125 6.54 6.54 -15.25
C ASP A 125 5.66 6.46 -14.01
N LEU A 126 5.60 5.25 -13.43
CA LEU A 126 4.80 5.00 -12.23
C LEU A 126 5.33 5.80 -11.04
N SER A 127 6.65 6.00 -10.97
CA SER A 127 7.35 6.85 -10.00
C SER A 127 6.88 8.30 -10.07
N GLY A 128 6.90 8.89 -11.27
CA GLY A 128 6.42 10.25 -11.52
C GLY A 128 4.94 10.42 -11.20
N LEU A 129 4.09 9.47 -11.61
CA LEU A 129 2.66 9.51 -11.30
C LEU A 129 2.39 9.48 -9.79
N ILE A 130 3.13 8.65 -9.04
CA ILE A 130 3.02 8.60 -7.58
C ILE A 130 3.55 9.90 -6.97
N ALA A 131 4.70 10.40 -7.43
CA ALA A 131 5.26 11.66 -6.95
C ALA A 131 4.29 12.83 -7.18
N ASP A 132 3.69 12.94 -8.36
CA ASP A 132 2.68 13.95 -8.69
C ASP A 132 1.44 13.82 -7.81
N MET A 133 0.96 12.59 -7.58
CA MET A 133 -0.17 12.33 -6.70
C MET A 133 0.11 12.72 -5.25
N LEU A 134 1.32 12.47 -4.74
CA LEU A 134 1.75 12.84 -3.38
C LEU A 134 2.05 14.35 -3.26
N ASN A 135 2.47 14.99 -4.35
CA ASN A 135 2.73 16.43 -4.41
C ASN A 135 1.46 17.26 -4.52
N ASP A 136 0.33 16.71 -4.97
CA ASP A 136 -0.97 17.39 -4.94
C ASP A 136 -1.43 17.65 -3.48
N PRO A 137 -1.61 18.93 -3.06
CA PRO A 137 -2.07 19.27 -1.71
C PRO A 137 -3.39 18.60 -1.30
N ALA A 138 -4.34 18.42 -2.22
CA ALA A 138 -5.64 17.84 -1.90
C ALA A 138 -5.54 16.33 -1.59
N ASN A 139 -4.76 15.61 -2.39
CA ASN A 139 -4.47 14.20 -2.16
C ASN A 139 -3.66 14.01 -0.89
N ARG A 140 -2.67 14.87 -0.66
CA ARG A 140 -1.83 14.82 0.54
C ARG A 140 -2.63 15.03 1.81
N GLN A 141 -3.51 16.04 1.85
CA GLN A 141 -4.37 16.27 3.01
C GLN A 141 -5.28 15.05 3.27
N THR A 142 -5.86 14.48 2.22
CA THR A 142 -6.68 13.27 2.32
C THR A 142 -5.89 12.07 2.86
N LEU A 143 -4.65 11.89 2.39
CA LEU A 143 -3.74 10.86 2.86
C LEU A 143 -3.33 11.09 4.32
N VAL A 144 -2.97 12.32 4.70
CA VAL A 144 -2.63 12.69 6.08
C VAL A 144 -3.80 12.37 7.01
N THR A 145 -5.02 12.80 6.67
CA THR A 145 -6.22 12.50 7.47
C THR A 145 -6.47 11.00 7.57
N SER A 146 -6.35 10.27 6.46
CA SER A 146 -6.54 8.81 6.44
C SER A 146 -5.50 8.08 7.30
N MET A 147 -4.22 8.42 7.14
CA MET A 147 -3.13 7.84 7.92
C MET A 147 -3.29 8.14 9.40
N ARG A 148 -3.64 9.38 9.76
CA ARG A 148 -3.91 9.76 11.16
C ARG A 148 -5.05 8.96 11.77
N SER A 149 -6.16 8.80 11.05
CA SER A 149 -7.30 8.00 11.52
C SER A 149 -6.96 6.52 11.71
N ALA A 150 -5.92 6.02 11.03
CA ALA A 150 -5.44 4.66 11.16
C ALA A 150 -4.48 4.45 12.35
N ILE A 151 -3.90 5.52 12.91
CA ILE A 151 -2.92 5.44 14.00
C ILE A 151 -3.44 4.65 15.22
N PRO A 152 -4.63 4.96 15.79
CA PRO A 152 -5.12 4.24 16.96
C PRO A 152 -5.32 2.74 16.68
N LEU A 153 -5.81 2.43 15.48
CA LEU A 153 -6.04 1.06 15.02
C LEU A 153 -4.73 0.29 14.79
N MET A 154 -3.64 0.98 14.46
CA MET A 154 -2.30 0.37 14.38
C MET A 154 -1.74 0.09 15.78
N PHE A 155 -1.89 1.02 16.72
CA PHE A 155 -1.45 0.82 18.10
C PHE A 155 -2.21 -0.30 18.80
N ASP A 156 -3.51 -0.44 18.57
CA ASP A 156 -4.34 -1.49 19.17
C ASP A 156 -3.90 -2.92 18.76
N ARG A 157 -3.30 -3.06 17.57
CA ARG A 157 -2.79 -4.35 17.08
C ARG A 157 -1.36 -4.66 17.49
N MET A 158 -0.63 -3.68 18.03
CA MET A 158 0.75 -3.84 18.46
C MET A 158 0.79 -4.29 19.93
N GLU A 159 1.15 -5.56 20.15
CA GLU A 159 1.54 -6.02 21.49
C GLU A 159 2.89 -5.41 21.89
N ASP A 160 3.10 -5.18 23.20
CA ASP A 160 4.28 -4.51 23.79
C ASP A 160 5.64 -5.01 23.24
N GLY A 161 5.75 -6.31 22.93
CA GLY A 161 6.98 -6.90 22.39
C GLY A 161 7.30 -6.48 20.94
N ARG A 162 6.27 -6.27 20.11
CA ARG A 162 6.43 -5.85 18.70
C ARG A 162 6.68 -4.35 18.59
N ALA A 163 6.07 -3.56 19.47
CA ALA A 163 6.29 -2.12 19.59
C ALA A 163 7.77 -1.76 19.77
N LYS A 164 8.44 -2.39 20.74
CA LYS A 164 9.87 -2.17 21.02
C LYS A 164 10.75 -2.40 19.80
N THR A 165 10.47 -3.45 19.03
CA THR A 165 11.24 -3.79 17.82
C THR A 165 10.97 -2.83 16.67
N ALA A 166 9.74 -2.32 16.55
CA ALA A 166 9.40 -1.30 15.57
C ALA A 166 10.09 0.03 15.91
N ILE A 167 10.02 0.47 17.17
CA ILE A 167 10.66 1.71 17.63
C ILE A 167 12.18 1.66 17.42
N SER A 168 12.85 0.57 17.81
CA SER A 168 14.30 0.46 17.67
C SER A 168 14.80 0.51 16.22
N ARG A 169 13.96 0.14 15.25
CA ARG A 169 14.26 0.23 13.81
C ARG A 169 13.93 1.61 13.23
N ALA A 170 12.83 2.21 13.67
CA ALA A 170 12.38 3.50 13.17
C ALA A 170 13.23 4.66 13.70
N LEU A 171 13.64 4.60 14.98
CA LEU A 171 14.29 5.70 15.66
C LEU A 171 15.59 6.19 14.98
N PRO A 172 16.52 5.32 14.55
CA PRO A 172 17.70 5.77 13.81
C PRO A 172 17.36 6.41 12.46
N VAL A 173 16.34 5.93 11.76
CA VAL A 173 15.92 6.49 10.46
C VAL A 173 15.36 7.90 10.65
N LEU A 174 14.51 8.08 11.66
CA LEU A 174 13.87 9.36 11.97
C LEU A 174 14.88 10.41 12.46
N LEU A 175 15.82 10.03 13.34
CA LEU A 175 16.79 10.98 13.92
C LEU A 175 17.93 11.33 12.97
N ASN A 176 18.30 10.47 12.02
CA ASN A 176 19.39 10.74 11.09
C ASN A 176 18.98 11.61 9.88
N GLY A 177 17.68 11.82 9.65
CA GLY A 177 17.18 12.68 8.57
C GLY A 177 17.36 14.17 8.90
N GLU A 178 18.05 14.94 8.05
CA GLU A 178 18.22 16.39 8.23
C GLU A 178 16.88 17.13 8.21
N GLU A 179 16.01 16.79 7.25
CA GLU A 179 14.65 17.34 7.14
C GLU A 179 13.73 16.91 8.30
N MET A 180 14.05 15.78 8.95
CA MET A 180 13.25 15.18 10.01
C MET A 180 13.60 15.69 11.41
N ALA A 181 14.78 16.31 11.58
CA ALA A 181 15.24 16.80 12.89
C ALA A 181 14.23 17.71 13.60
N PRO A 182 13.65 18.75 12.93
CA PRO A 182 12.68 19.65 13.57
C PRO A 182 11.35 18.99 13.91
N LEU A 183 11.03 17.86 13.28
CA LEU A 183 9.81 17.10 13.52
C LEU A 183 9.99 16.15 14.69
N VAL A 184 11.15 15.50 14.76
CA VAL A 184 11.51 14.67 15.90
C VAL A 184 11.67 15.52 17.14
N SER A 185 12.29 16.71 17.06
CA SER A 185 12.39 17.62 18.19
C SER A 185 11.01 18.07 18.69
N ARG A 186 10.07 18.38 17.79
CA ARG A 186 8.68 18.67 18.14
C ARG A 186 7.99 17.50 18.87
N GLY A 187 8.15 16.28 18.38
CA GLY A 187 7.64 15.08 19.07
C GLY A 187 8.25 14.90 20.46
N MET A 188 9.56 15.11 20.59
CA MET A 188 10.25 15.06 21.89
C MET A 188 9.77 16.15 22.87
N ARG A 189 9.50 17.36 22.38
CA ARG A 189 8.90 18.43 23.19
C ARG A 189 7.50 18.05 23.67
N ALA A 190 6.67 17.47 22.80
CA ALA A 190 5.35 16.96 23.19
C ALA A 190 5.43 15.86 24.27
N MET A 191 6.45 15.00 24.21
CA MET A 191 6.72 14.02 25.28
C MET A 191 7.11 14.65 26.61
N VAL A 192 7.92 15.71 26.57
CA VAL A 192 8.30 16.48 27.76
C VAL A 192 7.10 17.23 28.35
N ASP A 193 6.27 17.84 27.50
CA ASP A 193 5.07 18.56 27.95
C ASP A 193 4.00 17.63 28.53
N SER A 194 4.03 16.35 28.15
CA SER A 194 3.22 15.27 28.76
C SER A 194 3.87 14.63 29.99
N GLU A 195 4.96 15.22 30.50
CA GLU A 195 5.72 14.78 31.67
C GLU A 195 6.28 13.35 31.59
N MET A 196 6.47 12.80 30.38
CA MET A 196 7.00 11.44 30.24
C MET A 196 8.43 11.32 30.78
N HIS A 197 9.24 12.36 30.64
CA HIS A 197 10.59 12.40 31.21
C HIS A 197 10.57 12.31 32.73
N GLN A 198 9.56 12.89 33.38
CA GLN A 198 9.39 12.80 34.84
C GLN A 198 9.09 11.38 35.31
N GLU A 199 8.36 10.61 34.50
CA GLU A 199 8.10 9.19 34.75
C GLU A 199 9.38 8.36 34.65
N VAL A 200 10.18 8.61 33.61
CA VAL A 200 11.50 7.98 33.43
C VAL A 200 12.39 8.27 34.64
N LEU A 201 12.40 9.52 35.11
CA LEU A 201 13.17 9.92 36.27
C LEU A 201 12.71 9.21 37.55
N SER A 202 11.40 9.17 37.80
CA SER A 202 10.81 8.44 38.95
C SER A 202 11.28 6.99 38.97
N PHE A 203 11.16 6.30 37.82
CA PHE A 203 11.55 4.91 37.68
C PHE A 203 13.05 4.70 37.91
N LEU A 204 13.91 5.58 37.36
CA LEU A 204 15.36 5.49 37.55
C LEU A 204 15.75 5.70 39.02
N LEU A 205 15.15 6.69 39.69
CA LEU A 205 15.41 6.96 41.10
C LEU A 205 14.99 5.79 41.98
N GLU A 206 13.81 5.21 41.73
CA GLU A 206 13.35 4.01 42.44
C GLU A 206 14.28 2.81 42.19
N ARG A 207 14.74 2.65 40.95
CA ARG A 207 15.66 1.56 40.60
C ARG A 207 17.02 1.72 41.26
N ILE A 208 17.54 2.94 41.34
CA ILE A 208 18.78 3.26 42.04
C ILE A 208 18.59 2.98 43.54
N LYS A 209 17.52 3.50 44.15
CA LYS A 209 17.20 3.29 45.57
C LYS A 209 17.14 1.80 45.92
N THR A 210 16.35 1.02 45.17
CA THR A 210 16.22 -0.43 45.39
C THR A 210 17.54 -1.18 45.17
N THR A 211 18.35 -0.79 44.19
CA THR A 211 19.65 -1.43 43.92
C THR A 211 20.66 -1.13 45.03
N VAL A 212 20.72 0.12 45.49
CA VAL A 212 21.63 0.53 46.58
C VAL A 212 21.24 -0.16 47.89
N THR A 213 19.95 -0.16 48.24
CA THR A 213 19.46 -0.81 49.47
C THR A 213 19.64 -2.34 49.43
N SER A 214 19.44 -2.98 48.27
CA SER A 214 19.58 -4.45 48.14
C SER A 214 21.02 -4.95 48.07
N ARG A 215 21.99 -4.06 47.80
CA ARG A 215 23.43 -4.40 47.67
C ARG A 215 24.31 -3.67 48.70
N GLU A 216 23.74 -3.27 49.83
CA GLU A 216 24.48 -2.55 50.88
C GLU A 216 25.75 -3.31 51.34
N SER A 217 25.70 -4.65 51.40
CA SER A 217 26.84 -5.51 51.72
C SER A 217 27.93 -5.54 50.63
N ASP A 218 27.54 -5.51 49.36
CA ASP A 218 28.46 -5.59 48.22
C ASP A 218 29.13 -4.24 47.96
N LEU A 219 28.39 -3.14 48.13
CA LEU A 219 28.92 -1.77 48.08
C LEU A 219 29.95 -1.55 49.20
N ARG A 220 29.66 -2.07 50.40
CA ARG A 220 30.60 -2.04 51.52
C ARG A 220 31.89 -2.80 51.20
N HIS A 221 31.78 -4.01 50.66
CA HIS A 221 32.95 -4.79 50.24
C HIS A 221 33.73 -4.15 49.08
N PHE A 222 33.06 -3.59 48.08
CA PHE A 222 33.71 -2.90 46.95
C PHE A 222 34.49 -1.67 47.40
N VAL A 223 33.94 -0.88 48.33
CA VAL A 223 34.63 0.28 48.90
C VAL A 223 35.79 -0.15 49.81
N GLU A 224 35.60 -1.20 50.63
CA GLU A 224 36.68 -1.77 51.45
C GLU A 224 37.84 -2.30 50.59
N GLU A 225 37.53 -2.98 49.48
CA GLU A 225 38.52 -3.57 48.57
C GLU A 225 39.29 -2.50 47.78
N ARG A 226 38.59 -1.49 47.24
CA ARG A 226 39.25 -0.38 46.52
C ARG A 226 40.16 0.47 47.40
N VAL A 227 39.83 0.58 48.68
CA VAL A 227 40.67 1.32 49.62
C VAL A 227 41.89 0.50 50.03
N ARG A 228 41.73 -0.83 50.13
CA ARG A 228 42.87 -1.74 50.33
C ARG A 228 43.83 -1.74 49.12
N GLU A 229 43.31 -1.67 47.90
CA GLU A 229 44.11 -1.60 46.66
C GLU A 229 44.85 -0.27 46.48
N GLN A 230 44.31 0.84 46.97
CA GLN A 230 44.99 2.16 46.96
C GLN A 230 45.73 2.48 48.28
N GLY A 231 45.86 1.47 49.16
CA GLY A 231 46.38 1.57 50.53
C GLY A 231 47.88 1.80 50.65
N GLY A 232 48.40 2.92 50.13
CA GLY A 232 49.79 3.33 50.31
C GLY A 232 50.06 4.83 50.46
N ARG A 233 49.09 5.72 50.23
CA ARG A 233 49.36 7.19 50.20
C ARG A 233 48.41 8.10 50.99
N PHE A 234 47.44 7.56 51.73
CA PHE A 234 46.52 8.38 52.52
C PHE A 234 46.36 7.84 53.95
N LEU A 235 47.24 8.27 54.86
CA LEU A 235 47.20 7.96 56.30
C LEU A 235 45.94 8.48 57.04
N GLY A 236 45.02 9.18 56.37
CA GLY A 236 43.81 9.76 56.97
C GLY A 236 42.56 8.89 56.95
N TRP A 237 42.54 7.77 56.20
CA TRP A 237 41.32 6.98 56.01
C TRP A 237 41.11 5.86 57.05
N ALA A 238 42.12 5.57 57.88
CA ALA A 238 42.00 4.58 58.96
C ALA A 238 41.10 5.02 60.13
N ILE A 239 40.68 6.30 60.16
CA ILE A 239 39.62 6.80 61.04
C ILE A 239 38.22 6.61 60.42
N GLY A 240 38.14 6.06 59.20
CA GLY A 240 37.00 6.18 58.31
C GLY A 240 36.41 4.88 57.76
N GLY A 241 36.43 3.77 58.49
CA GLY A 241 35.48 2.67 58.22
C GLY A 241 34.01 3.12 58.28
N SER A 242 33.77 4.30 58.89
CA SER A 242 32.51 5.02 58.91
C SER A 242 32.28 5.97 57.74
N VAL A 243 33.26 6.22 56.85
CA VAL A 243 33.10 7.18 55.74
C VAL A 243 32.29 6.58 54.60
N ALA A 244 32.51 5.31 54.26
CA ALA A 244 31.67 4.61 53.28
C ALA A 244 30.21 4.55 53.75
N SER A 245 30.01 4.17 55.01
CA SER A 245 28.69 4.15 55.64
C SER A 245 28.10 5.55 55.82
N ARG A 246 28.89 6.59 56.10
CA ARG A 246 28.42 7.99 56.19
C ARG A 246 28.13 8.60 54.82
N VAL A 247 28.86 8.24 53.77
CA VAL A 247 28.57 8.65 52.39
C VAL A 247 27.33 7.92 51.89
N LEU A 248 27.19 6.62 52.16
CA LEU A 248 25.97 5.88 51.86
C LEU A 248 24.78 6.36 52.70
N MET A 249 24.97 6.70 53.98
CA MET A 249 23.93 7.29 54.83
C MET A 249 23.64 8.74 54.46
N ALA A 250 24.63 9.53 54.00
CA ALA A 250 24.41 10.89 53.51
C ALA A 250 23.72 10.86 52.15
N LEU A 251 24.09 9.92 51.26
CA LEU A 251 23.37 9.67 50.02
C LEU A 251 21.97 9.12 50.30
N HIS A 252 21.78 8.20 51.24
CA HIS A 252 20.46 7.72 51.65
C HIS A 252 19.64 8.81 52.33
N ALA A 253 20.22 9.63 53.21
CA ALA A 253 19.55 10.75 53.86
C ALA A 253 19.25 11.88 52.88
N GLU A 254 20.07 12.06 51.85
CA GLU A 254 19.81 12.97 50.74
C GLU A 254 18.76 12.38 49.79
N PHE A 255 18.78 11.07 49.48
CA PHE A 255 17.73 10.37 48.72
C PHE A 255 16.42 10.19 49.49
N GLU A 256 16.43 10.29 50.82
CA GLU A 256 15.22 10.38 51.66
C GLU A 256 14.75 11.83 51.83
N ARG A 257 15.65 12.82 51.76
CA ARG A 257 15.31 14.25 51.71
C ARG A 257 14.77 14.68 50.35
N VAL A 258 15.41 14.20 49.28
CA VAL A 258 14.96 14.28 47.89
C VAL A 258 13.87 13.23 47.75
N ASP A 259 12.69 13.58 48.28
CA ASP A 259 11.46 12.85 48.01
C ASP A 259 11.36 12.64 46.48
N PRO A 260 10.81 11.52 45.99
CA PRO A 260 10.40 11.41 44.59
C PRO A 260 9.60 12.62 44.10
N MET A 261 8.98 13.41 44.97
CA MET A 261 8.26 14.65 44.68
C MET A 261 9.09 15.95 44.82
N ASP A 262 10.41 15.87 45.02
CA ASP A 262 11.26 17.05 45.11
C ASP A 262 11.26 17.82 43.78
N SER A 263 10.61 18.98 43.84
CA SER A 263 10.38 19.86 42.69
C SER A 263 11.68 20.39 42.09
N GLU A 264 12.74 20.57 42.89
CA GLU A 264 13.98 21.19 42.42
C GLU A 264 14.76 20.26 41.47
N LEU A 265 14.95 19.00 41.86
CA LEU A 265 15.59 17.98 41.00
C LEU A 265 14.76 17.69 39.75
N ARG A 266 13.42 17.59 39.90
CA ARG A 266 12.50 17.41 38.76
C ARG A 266 12.54 18.58 37.77
N HIS A 267 12.60 19.81 38.28
CA HIS A 267 12.68 21.02 37.45
C HIS A 267 14.05 21.11 36.75
N GLY A 268 15.13 20.83 37.47
CA GLY A 268 16.48 20.74 36.91
C GLY A 268 16.57 19.70 35.79
N PHE A 269 16.00 18.52 36.00
CA PHE A 269 15.93 17.48 34.97
C PHE A 269 15.10 17.92 33.76
N THR A 270 13.94 18.55 33.96
CA THR A 270 13.13 19.09 32.86
C THR A 270 13.91 20.10 32.02
N THR A 271 14.62 21.01 32.68
CA THR A 271 15.44 22.03 32.01
C THR A 271 16.58 21.40 31.24
N TRP A 272 17.24 20.39 31.82
CA TRP A 272 18.28 19.63 31.15
C TRP A 272 17.75 18.90 29.90
N VAL A 273 16.61 18.19 30.00
CA VAL A 273 15.99 17.48 28.86
C VAL A 273 15.63 18.45 27.75
N ARG A 274 15.01 19.60 28.07
CA ARG A 274 14.66 20.62 27.07
C ARG A 274 15.89 21.17 26.35
N GLY A 275 16.95 21.49 27.11
CA GLY A 275 18.21 21.94 26.52
C GLY A 275 18.90 20.86 25.69
N GLU A 276 18.73 19.57 26.02
CA GLU A 276 19.24 18.48 25.20
C GLU A 276 18.47 18.34 23.88
N ILE A 277 17.14 18.51 23.89
CA ILE A 277 16.32 18.54 22.67
C ILE A 277 16.79 19.67 21.73
N ASP A 278 17.05 20.86 22.27
CA ASP A 278 17.55 22.00 21.48
C ASP A 278 18.93 21.71 20.85
N ARG A 279 19.81 20.99 21.56
CA ARG A 279 21.12 20.57 21.04
C ARG A 279 20.99 19.53 19.91
N ILE A 280 20.10 18.56 20.09
CA ILE A 280 19.82 17.50 19.10
C ILE A 280 19.29 18.09 17.80
N GLU A 281 18.46 19.14 17.87
CA GLU A 281 17.92 19.81 16.68
C GLU A 281 19.02 20.42 15.80
N ASN A 282 20.13 20.87 16.40
CA ASN A 282 21.18 21.62 15.71
C ASN A 282 22.49 20.82 15.48
N ASP A 283 22.69 19.66 16.13
CA ASP A 283 23.93 18.88 16.07
C ASP A 283 23.71 17.46 15.50
N PRO A 284 24.14 17.19 14.25
CA PRO A 284 24.02 15.87 13.62
C PRO A 284 24.73 14.74 14.37
N ALA A 285 25.88 14.99 14.99
CA ALA A 285 26.60 13.95 15.74
C ALA A 285 25.81 13.55 16.99
N ARG A 286 25.23 14.54 17.69
CA ARG A 286 24.37 14.31 18.87
C ARG A 286 23.11 13.51 18.55
N ARG A 287 22.51 13.71 17.38
CA ARG A 287 21.32 12.94 16.93
C ARG A 287 21.60 11.45 16.86
N LYS A 288 22.74 11.09 16.28
CA LYS A 288 23.16 9.70 16.16
C LYS A 288 23.43 9.08 17.53
N ASP A 289 24.20 9.77 18.37
CA ASP A 289 24.52 9.30 19.72
C ASP A 289 23.26 9.08 20.57
N MET A 290 22.26 9.96 20.44
CA MET A 290 20.98 9.83 21.12
C MET A 290 20.17 8.63 20.60
N ALA A 291 20.09 8.43 19.28
CA ALA A 291 19.39 7.30 18.69
C ALA A 291 19.95 5.97 19.20
N ASP A 292 21.28 5.86 19.27
CA ASP A 292 21.99 4.69 19.76
C ASP A 292 21.76 4.48 21.27
N THR A 293 21.81 5.56 22.05
CA THR A 293 21.56 5.53 23.50
C THR A 293 20.15 5.07 23.82
N ILE A 294 19.12 5.67 23.22
CA ILE A 294 17.72 5.29 23.44
C ILE A 294 17.49 3.83 23.03
N THR A 295 18.03 3.41 21.89
CA THR A 295 17.91 2.02 21.40
C THR A 295 18.56 1.04 22.37
N SER A 296 19.76 1.34 22.87
CA SER A 296 20.45 0.54 23.88
C SER A 296 19.62 0.40 25.17
N VAL A 297 19.07 1.51 25.67
CA VAL A 297 18.22 1.52 26.87
C VAL A 297 16.98 0.67 26.63
N LEU A 298 16.21 0.92 25.56
CA LEU A 298 14.98 0.19 25.26
C LEU A 298 15.22 -1.32 25.14
N THR A 299 16.39 -1.76 24.67
CA THR A 299 16.72 -3.19 24.54
C THR A 299 17.01 -3.89 25.86
N HIS A 300 17.38 -3.17 26.92
CA HIS A 300 17.84 -3.74 28.18
C HIS A 300 16.75 -4.55 28.92
N THR A 301 17.12 -5.72 29.45
CA THR A 301 16.20 -6.69 30.07
C THR A 301 15.55 -6.20 31.36
N SER A 302 16.22 -5.28 32.07
CA SER A 302 15.75 -4.71 33.35
C SER A 302 14.57 -3.75 33.22
N LEU A 303 14.22 -3.33 32.00
CA LEU A 303 13.17 -2.32 31.76
C LEU A 303 11.83 -2.92 31.32
N LYS A 304 11.72 -4.25 31.23
CA LYS A 304 10.52 -4.94 30.70
C LYS A 304 9.21 -4.56 31.41
N GLY A 305 9.24 -4.30 32.71
CA GLY A 305 8.04 -3.98 33.49
C GLY A 305 7.59 -2.52 33.37
N TRP A 306 8.54 -1.59 33.23
CA TRP A 306 8.25 -0.17 33.10
C TRP A 306 7.92 0.23 31.65
N SER A 307 8.42 -0.52 30.67
CA SER A 307 8.17 -0.25 29.26
C SER A 307 6.70 -0.29 28.85
N SER A 308 5.86 -1.09 29.53
CA SER A 308 4.42 -1.16 29.23
C SER A 308 3.67 0.10 29.66
N GLU A 309 3.96 0.64 30.84
CA GLU A 309 3.35 1.88 31.33
C GLU A 309 3.78 3.09 30.49
N LEU A 310 5.07 3.15 30.14
CA LEU A 310 5.58 4.17 29.22
C LEU A 310 4.95 4.04 27.83
N TRP A 311 4.75 2.81 27.34
CA TRP A 311 4.10 2.54 26.07
C TRP A 311 2.64 3.00 26.05
N GLU A 312 1.86 2.68 27.08
CA GLU A 312 0.47 3.13 27.20
C GLU A 312 0.34 4.66 27.30
N ARG A 313 1.31 5.33 27.93
CA ARG A 313 1.34 6.80 27.98
C ARG A 313 1.70 7.41 26.62
N LEU A 314 2.69 6.84 25.93
CA LEU A 314 3.04 7.24 24.57
C LEU A 314 1.86 7.03 23.61
N ARG A 315 1.22 5.86 23.68
CA ARG A 315 0.02 5.52 22.88
C ARG A 315 -1.07 6.57 23.08
N ARG A 316 -1.45 6.86 24.33
CA ARG A 316 -2.48 7.87 24.63
C ARG A 316 -2.15 9.24 24.08
N MET A 317 -0.91 9.71 24.27
CA MET A 317 -0.48 11.00 23.72
C MET A 317 -0.60 11.04 22.20
N VAL A 318 -0.13 9.99 21.51
CA VAL A 318 -0.18 9.94 20.05
C VAL A 318 -1.62 9.81 19.55
N GLU A 319 -2.47 9.04 20.24
CA GLU A 319 -3.90 8.94 19.92
C GLU A 319 -4.62 10.28 20.08
N GLU A 320 -4.38 10.99 21.18
CA GLU A 320 -4.93 12.33 21.42
C GLU A 320 -4.48 13.34 20.36
N ASP A 321 -3.19 13.36 20.02
CA ASP A 321 -2.67 14.25 18.98
C ASP A 321 -3.19 13.88 17.58
N SER A 322 -3.35 12.58 17.29
CA SER A 322 -3.89 12.09 16.02
C SER A 322 -5.33 12.52 15.75
N GLY A 323 -6.06 12.96 16.78
CA GLY A 323 -7.39 13.56 16.65
C GLY A 323 -7.39 15.06 16.31
N ARG A 324 -6.27 15.77 16.46
CA ARG A 324 -6.17 17.23 16.30
C ARG A 324 -5.66 17.66 14.92
N GLU A 325 -6.43 18.37 14.11
CA GLU A 325 -6.01 18.73 12.73
C GLU A 325 -4.63 19.39 12.63
N ASP A 326 -4.23 20.17 13.65
CA ASP A 326 -2.96 20.88 13.77
C ASP A 326 -1.88 20.16 14.62
N GLY A 327 -2.10 18.89 14.96
CA GLY A 327 -1.21 18.08 15.79
C GLY A 327 0.18 17.86 15.19
N TRP A 328 1.14 17.54 16.06
CA TRP A 328 2.52 17.28 15.61
C TRP A 328 2.61 16.01 14.77
N SER A 329 1.79 14.99 15.03
CA SER A 329 1.67 13.76 14.23
C SER A 329 1.24 14.04 12.79
N ALA A 330 0.37 15.01 12.59
CA ALA A 330 -0.04 15.49 11.27
C ALA A 330 1.14 16.02 10.48
N THR A 331 1.95 16.84 11.15
CA THR A 331 3.10 17.50 10.54
C THR A 331 4.21 16.48 10.22
N VAL A 332 4.39 15.47 11.09
CA VAL A 332 5.32 14.36 10.85
C VAL A 332 4.87 13.54 9.63
N ILE A 333 3.58 13.18 9.55
CA ILE A 333 3.04 12.40 8.43
C ILE A 333 3.14 13.18 7.12
N ASP A 334 2.78 14.46 7.14
CA ASP A 334 2.86 15.33 5.96
C ASP A 334 4.29 15.41 5.43
N ALA A 335 5.27 15.66 6.31
CA ALA A 335 6.67 15.71 5.93
C ALA A 335 7.21 14.35 5.44
N ALA A 336 6.78 13.24 6.04
CA ALA A 336 7.14 11.90 5.56
C ALA A 336 6.58 11.65 4.15
N ILE A 337 5.35 12.10 3.86
CA ILE A 337 4.77 12.01 2.52
C ILE A 337 5.55 12.87 1.52
N VAL A 338 5.94 14.09 1.89
CA VAL A 338 6.76 14.97 1.05
C VAL A 338 8.13 14.35 0.76
N GLN A 339 8.77 13.75 1.77
CA GLN A 339 10.06 13.07 1.60
C GLN A 339 9.93 11.82 0.71
N LEU A 340 8.82 11.09 0.81
CA LEU A 340 8.54 9.97 -0.10
C LEU A 340 8.28 10.47 -1.53
N ALA A 341 7.57 11.58 -1.69
CA ALA A 341 7.33 12.19 -2.99
C ALA A 341 8.65 12.63 -3.66
N SER A 342 9.58 13.22 -2.90
CA SER A 342 10.89 13.62 -3.41
C SER A 342 11.79 12.43 -3.74
N ALA A 343 11.72 11.34 -2.98
CA ALA A 343 12.43 10.09 -3.28
C ALA A 343 11.86 9.34 -4.49
N CYS A 344 10.56 9.45 -4.74
CA CYS A 344 9.89 8.86 -5.91
C CYS A 344 9.96 9.73 -7.16
N ALA A 345 10.29 11.02 -7.03
CA ALA A 345 10.48 11.88 -8.18
C ALA A 345 11.61 11.30 -9.05
N PRO A 346 11.43 11.24 -10.39
CA PRO A 346 12.47 10.74 -11.26
C PRO A 346 13.74 11.55 -11.01
N MET A 347 14.85 10.87 -10.70
CA MET A 347 16.18 11.47 -10.76
C MET A 347 16.34 11.93 -12.20
N ASN A 348 16.08 13.21 -12.47
CA ASN A 348 16.44 13.83 -13.73
C ASN A 348 17.92 13.52 -13.94
N PRO A 349 18.32 12.81 -15.02
CA PRO A 349 19.70 12.83 -15.42
C PRO A 349 19.99 14.29 -15.74
N CYS A 350 20.79 14.94 -14.88
CA CYS A 350 21.30 16.27 -15.14
C CYS A 350 21.94 16.26 -16.53
N GLY A 351 21.53 17.23 -17.36
CA GLY A 351 22.09 17.44 -18.70
C GLY A 351 23.55 17.85 -18.69
#